data_AF-A0A642BWW5-F1
#
_entry.id   AF-A0A642BWW5-F1
#
_cell.length_a   1.000
_cell.length_b   1.000
_cell.length_c   1.000
_cell.angle_alpha   90.00
_cell.angle_beta   90.00
_cell.angle_gamma   90.00
#
_symmetry.space_group_name_H-M   'P 1'
#
loop_
_entity.id
_entity.type
_entity.pdbx_description
1 polymer ?
#
loop_
_entity_poly.entity_id
_entity_poly.type
_entity_poly.pdbx_seq_one_letter_code
_entity_poly.pdbx_strand_id
1 'polypeptide(L)'
;ANISAASRQQKSVIASSTQESAPSVLDGNPSTAWKANKGEYITFALENNASPNNIAIAWKEKSKDAKFEIQLSGGGGQFLTVYEGTVEATNELTNYRFKGTTASDIRIVITSGNASISEVKIKELKN
;
A
#
# COMPACT_ATOMS: atom_id res chain seq x y z
N ALA A 1 35.09 0.53 -16.49
CA ALA A 1 33.78 0.14 -17.04
C ALA A 1 32.73 1.02 -16.40
N ASN A 2 32.17 1.97 -17.16
CA ASN A 2 31.00 2.73 -16.73
C ASN A 2 29.83 1.73 -16.67
N ILE A 3 29.59 1.17 -15.49
CA ILE A 3 28.29 0.57 -15.22
C ILE A 3 27.35 1.76 -15.28
N SER A 4 26.62 1.87 -16.40
CA SER A 4 25.48 2.74 -16.50
C SER A 4 24.66 2.51 -15.24
N ALA A 5 24.41 3.59 -14.50
CA ALA A 5 23.24 3.65 -13.65
C ALA A 5 22.04 3.54 -14.60
N ALA A 6 21.80 2.33 -15.12
CA ALA A 6 20.52 1.93 -15.62
C ALA A 6 19.59 2.26 -14.47
N SER A 7 18.77 3.29 -14.67
CA SER A 7 17.77 3.72 -13.72
C SER A 7 17.08 2.44 -13.25
N ARG A 8 17.35 2.02 -12.01
CA ARG A 8 16.39 1.18 -11.31
C ARG A 8 15.16 2.07 -11.30
N GLN A 9 14.27 1.87 -12.25
CA GLN A 9 12.96 2.46 -12.24
C GLN A 9 12.41 2.04 -10.89
N GLN A 10 12.43 2.98 -9.94
CA GLN A 10 12.14 2.70 -8.56
C GLN A 10 10.67 2.33 -8.57
N LYS A 11 10.36 1.04 -8.41
CA LYS A 11 8.98 0.57 -8.44
C LYS A 11 8.20 1.41 -7.43
N SER A 12 7.12 2.04 -7.90
CA SER A 12 6.23 2.84 -7.05
C SER A 12 5.52 1.98 -6.01
N VAL A 13 5.56 0.64 -6.17
CA VAL A 13 4.98 -0.33 -5.24
C VAL A 13 5.90 -1.55 -5.02
N ILE A 14 6.07 -1.93 -3.76
CA ILE A 14 6.75 -3.16 -3.33
C ILE A 14 5.90 -3.90 -2.29
N ALA A 15 6.02 -5.22 -2.22
CA ALA A 15 5.29 -6.03 -1.26
C ALA A 15 6.22 -7.02 -0.55
N SER A 16 5.87 -7.38 0.68
CA SER A 16 6.64 -8.35 1.49
C SER A 16 6.53 -9.79 0.97
N SER A 17 5.44 -10.08 0.25
CA SER A 17 5.13 -11.38 -0.35
C SER A 17 4.51 -11.17 -1.73
N THR A 18 4.58 -12.19 -2.59
CA THR A 18 3.97 -12.21 -3.93
C THR A 18 4.20 -10.91 -4.74
N GLN A 19 5.45 -10.42 -4.72
CA GLN A 19 5.89 -9.16 -5.32
C GLN A 19 5.55 -9.04 -6.82
N GLU A 20 5.41 -10.16 -7.52
CA GLU A 20 4.98 -10.24 -8.92
C GLU A 20 3.56 -9.70 -9.12
N SER A 21 2.69 -9.87 -8.12
CA SER A 21 1.30 -9.39 -8.13
C SER A 21 1.12 -8.01 -7.52
N ALA A 22 2.14 -7.43 -6.85
CA ALA A 22 2.03 -6.11 -6.24
C ALA A 22 1.60 -4.99 -7.22
N PRO A 23 2.04 -4.96 -8.50
CA PRO A 23 1.57 -3.96 -9.46
C PRO A 23 0.07 -4.02 -9.77
N SER A 24 -0.60 -5.15 -9.48
CA SER A 24 -2.04 -5.28 -9.74
C SER A 24 -2.88 -4.30 -8.94
N VAL A 25 -2.40 -3.82 -7.79
CA VAL A 25 -3.16 -2.86 -6.98
C VAL A 25 -3.21 -1.45 -7.59
N LEU A 26 -2.53 -1.23 -8.72
CA LEU A 26 -2.44 0.05 -9.44
C LEU A 26 -2.83 -0.09 -10.92
N ASP A 27 -3.34 -1.25 -11.35
CA ASP A 27 -3.59 -1.54 -12.76
C ASP A 27 -4.99 -1.11 -13.26
N GLY A 28 -5.89 -0.72 -12.35
CA GLY A 28 -7.26 -0.32 -12.67
C GLY A 28 -8.18 -1.48 -13.03
N ASN A 29 -7.76 -2.73 -12.78
CA ASN A 29 -8.50 -3.94 -13.05
C ASN A 29 -8.99 -4.62 -11.74
N PRO A 30 -10.28 -4.47 -11.37
CA PRO A 30 -10.81 -5.09 -10.14
C PRO A 30 -10.81 -6.63 -10.15
N SER A 31 -10.50 -7.27 -11.29
CA SER A 31 -10.37 -8.73 -11.39
C SER A 31 -8.99 -9.26 -10.97
N THR A 32 -7.96 -8.42 -10.89
CA THR A 32 -6.66 -8.76 -10.30
C THR A 32 -6.65 -8.42 -8.80
N ALA A 33 -5.62 -8.87 -8.07
CA ALA A 33 -5.41 -8.52 -6.67
C ALA A 33 -4.05 -9.00 -6.16
N TRP A 34 -3.50 -8.26 -5.21
CA TRP A 34 -2.43 -8.71 -4.32
C TRP A 34 -3.05 -9.35 -3.06
N LYS A 35 -2.52 -10.51 -2.63
CA LYS A 35 -3.04 -11.28 -1.49
C LYS A 35 -2.05 -11.25 -0.33
N ALA A 36 -2.57 -11.11 0.89
CA ALA A 36 -1.76 -10.93 2.09
C ALA A 36 -2.30 -11.67 3.31
N ASN A 37 -1.39 -12.23 4.08
CA ASN A 37 -1.60 -12.82 5.41
C ASN A 37 -1.18 -11.84 6.51
N LYS A 38 -1.55 -12.15 7.75
CA LYS A 38 -1.07 -11.42 8.93
C LYS A 38 0.46 -11.24 8.91
N GLY A 39 0.90 -9.99 9.09
CA GLY A 39 2.29 -9.56 9.07
C GLY A 39 2.79 -9.12 7.69
N GLU A 40 2.08 -9.49 6.62
CA GLU A 40 2.43 -9.09 5.25
C GLU A 40 1.95 -7.67 4.94
N TYR A 41 2.69 -7.01 4.07
CA TYR A 41 2.49 -5.60 3.75
C TYR A 41 2.81 -5.26 2.30
N ILE A 42 2.19 -4.17 1.85
CA ILE A 42 2.48 -3.52 0.57
C ILE A 42 2.82 -2.05 0.84
N THR A 43 3.90 -1.56 0.23
CA THR A 43 4.46 -0.22 0.43
C THR A 43 4.49 0.51 -0.89
N PHE A 44 4.06 1.77 -0.86
CA PHE A 44 4.01 2.66 -2.01
C PHE A 44 4.97 3.83 -1.80
N ALA A 45 5.82 4.06 -2.78
CA ALA A 45 6.72 5.21 -2.80
C ALA A 45 5.95 6.47 -3.22
N LEU A 46 6.13 7.53 -2.45
CA LEU A 46 5.47 8.82 -2.68
C LEU A 46 6.40 9.80 -3.42
N GLU A 47 5.80 10.84 -3.97
CA GLU A 47 6.53 11.98 -4.51
C GLU A 47 7.33 12.71 -3.43
N ASN A 48 8.36 13.47 -3.84
CA ASN A 48 9.16 14.25 -2.90
C ASN A 48 8.30 15.27 -2.15
N ASN A 49 8.47 15.37 -0.83
CA ASN A 49 7.71 16.23 0.06
C ASN A 49 6.20 15.94 0.12
N ALA A 50 5.77 14.73 -0.29
CA ALA A 50 4.38 14.30 -0.12
C ALA A 50 3.95 14.35 1.35
N SER A 51 2.72 14.77 1.60
CA SER A 51 2.10 14.78 2.93
C SER A 51 0.70 14.17 2.85
N PRO A 52 0.59 12.86 2.57
CA PRO A 52 -0.70 12.20 2.36
C PRO A 52 -1.52 12.27 3.64
N ASN A 53 -2.83 12.48 3.49
CA ASN A 53 -3.81 12.45 4.58
C ASN A 53 -5.01 11.53 4.27
N ASN A 54 -4.94 10.84 3.14
CA ASN A 54 -5.98 9.95 2.64
C ASN A 54 -5.34 8.85 1.77
N ILE A 55 -5.95 7.67 1.81
CA ILE A 55 -5.75 6.58 0.86
C ILE A 55 -7.10 5.97 0.54
N ALA A 56 -7.35 5.65 -0.73
CA ALA A 56 -8.50 4.83 -1.10
C ALA A 56 -8.04 3.40 -1.36
N ILE A 57 -8.71 2.42 -0.76
CA ILE A 57 -8.38 0.99 -0.90
C ILE A 57 -9.65 0.24 -1.30
N ALA A 58 -9.56 -0.58 -2.35
CA ALA A 58 -10.57 -1.58 -2.68
C ALA A 58 -10.09 -2.95 -2.18
N TRP A 59 -10.78 -3.44 -1.16
CA TRP A 59 -10.55 -4.76 -0.59
C TRP A 59 -11.41 -5.78 -1.33
N LYS A 60 -10.82 -6.87 -1.82
CA LYS A 60 -11.52 -7.83 -2.67
C LYS A 60 -11.98 -9.08 -1.93
N GLU A 61 -11.10 -9.67 -1.13
CA GLU A 61 -11.41 -10.85 -0.30
C GLU A 61 -10.90 -10.59 1.13
N LYS A 62 -11.58 -11.19 2.12
CA LYS A 62 -11.14 -11.17 3.52
C LYS A 62 -11.49 -12.46 4.25
N SER A 63 -10.68 -12.80 5.24
CA SER A 63 -11.10 -13.66 6.35
C SER A 63 -12.01 -12.91 7.35
N LYS A 64 -12.67 -13.66 8.23
CA LYS A 64 -13.65 -13.14 9.20
C LYS A 64 -13.11 -11.99 10.07
N ASP A 65 -11.89 -12.14 10.59
CA ASP A 65 -11.29 -11.22 11.56
C ASP A 65 -10.14 -10.39 10.96
N ALA A 66 -10.22 -10.10 9.66
CA ALA A 66 -9.19 -9.38 8.93
C ALA A 66 -9.08 -7.93 9.40
N LYS A 67 -7.89 -7.54 9.85
CA LYS A 67 -7.57 -6.17 10.29
C LYS A 67 -6.34 -5.66 9.56
N PHE A 68 -6.24 -4.35 9.44
CA PHE A 68 -5.13 -3.70 8.78
C PHE A 68 -4.70 -2.41 9.48
N GLU A 69 -3.49 -2.01 9.18
CA GLU A 69 -2.93 -0.70 9.51
C GLU A 69 -2.55 0.05 8.24
N ILE A 70 -2.66 1.38 8.29
CA ILE A 70 -1.96 2.27 7.36
C ILE A 70 -0.83 2.94 8.14
N GLN A 71 0.36 2.89 7.58
CA GLN A 71 1.57 3.41 8.19
C GLN A 71 2.26 4.40 7.25
N LEU A 72 2.90 5.43 7.81
CA LEU A 72 3.74 6.39 7.07
C LEU A 72 5.20 6.27 7.50
N SER A 73 6.12 6.48 6.57
CA SER A 73 7.56 6.59 6.82
C SER A 73 8.08 7.91 6.25
N GLY A 74 8.86 8.66 7.04
CA GLY A 74 9.60 9.84 6.57
C GLY A 74 10.96 9.50 5.95
N GLY A 75 11.33 8.22 5.90
CA GLY A 75 12.65 7.73 5.50
C GLY A 75 13.35 6.97 6.64
N GLY A 76 14.42 6.24 6.33
CA GLY A 76 15.24 5.55 7.34
C GLY A 76 14.66 4.24 7.89
N GLY A 77 13.56 3.74 7.31
CA GLY A 77 13.02 2.40 7.61
C GLY A 77 12.05 2.33 8.79
N GLN A 78 11.81 3.43 9.51
CA GLN A 78 10.79 3.50 10.55
C GLN A 78 9.41 3.79 9.94
N PHE A 79 8.40 3.03 10.37
CA PHE A 79 7.01 3.23 10.00
C PHE A 79 6.18 3.54 11.24
N LEU A 80 5.30 4.53 11.13
CA LEU A 80 4.37 4.93 12.19
C LEU A 80 2.95 4.64 11.75
N THR A 81 2.20 3.91 12.58
CA THR A 81 0.77 3.67 12.35
C THR A 81 -0.02 4.96 12.51
N VAL A 82 -0.77 5.32 11.46
CA VAL A 82 -1.62 6.52 11.40
C VAL A 82 -3.10 6.19 11.28
N TYR A 83 -3.43 4.93 10.99
CA TYR A 83 -4.80 4.41 10.94
C TYR A 83 -4.81 2.92 11.25
N GLU A 84 -5.83 2.46 11.98
CA GLU A 84 -6.15 1.06 12.23
C GLU A 84 -7.60 0.78 11.81
N GLY A 85 -7.85 -0.36 11.19
CA GLY A 85 -9.21 -0.71 10.77
C GLY A 85 -9.46 -2.20 10.58
N THR A 86 -10.74 -2.52 10.39
CA THR A 86 -11.20 -3.83 9.94
C THR A 86 -11.38 -3.79 8.43
N VAL A 87 -10.99 -4.86 7.75
CA VAL A 87 -11.16 -4.96 6.30
C VAL A 87 -12.64 -5.14 5.97
N GLU A 88 -13.17 -4.34 5.02
CA GLU A 88 -14.48 -4.56 4.42
C GLU A 88 -14.34 -4.81 2.93
N ALA A 89 -14.55 -6.06 2.53
CA ALA A 89 -14.24 -6.57 1.18
C ALA A 89 -15.43 -6.40 0.22
N THR A 90 -15.82 -5.15 -0.06
CA THR A 90 -16.87 -4.83 -1.04
C THR A 90 -16.35 -4.76 -2.48
N ASN A 91 -15.03 -4.82 -2.67
CA ASN A 91 -14.32 -4.55 -3.92
C ASN A 91 -14.56 -3.12 -4.47
N GLU A 92 -15.03 -2.21 -3.62
CA GLU A 92 -15.20 -0.79 -3.92
C GLU A 92 -14.15 0.05 -3.18
N LEU A 93 -13.76 1.18 -3.77
CA LEU A 93 -12.80 2.10 -3.17
C LEU A 93 -13.41 2.77 -1.92
N THR A 94 -12.86 2.43 -0.77
CA THR A 94 -13.17 3.09 0.50
C THR A 94 -12.07 4.06 0.87
N ASN A 95 -12.43 5.29 1.25
CA ASN A 95 -11.47 6.32 1.67
C ASN A 95 -11.16 6.20 3.16
N TYR A 96 -9.87 6.13 3.48
CA TYR A 96 -9.36 6.13 4.85
C TYR A 96 -8.57 7.40 5.09
N ARG A 97 -9.08 8.25 5.99
CA ARG A 97 -8.46 9.53 6.36
C ARG A 97 -7.67 9.41 7.64
N PHE A 98 -6.54 10.10 7.69
CA PHE A 98 -5.64 10.12 8.84
C PHE A 98 -4.91 11.46 8.93
N LYS A 99 -4.26 11.71 10.06
CA LYS A 99 -3.42 12.90 10.22
C LYS A 99 -2.20 12.75 9.31
N GLY A 100 -2.12 13.60 8.28
CA GLY A 100 -1.00 13.61 7.37
C GLY A 100 0.28 14.19 8.00
N THR A 101 1.40 13.70 7.52
CA THR A 101 2.75 14.23 7.79
C THR A 101 3.58 14.04 6.52
N THR A 102 4.68 14.80 6.39
CA THR A 102 5.64 14.55 5.31
C THR A 102 6.14 13.10 5.38
N ALA A 103 6.01 12.37 4.27
CA ALA A 103 6.32 10.96 4.18
C ALA A 103 6.93 10.63 2.81
N SER A 104 7.90 9.73 2.79
CA SER A 104 8.45 9.11 1.58
C SER A 104 7.65 7.90 1.14
N ASP A 105 6.99 7.22 2.08
CA ASP A 105 6.28 5.97 1.82
C ASP A 105 4.98 5.88 2.63
N ILE A 106 3.99 5.22 2.04
CA ILE A 106 2.79 4.73 2.72
C ILE A 106 2.76 3.20 2.65
N ARG A 107 2.42 2.54 3.75
CA ARG A 107 2.37 1.08 3.84
C ARG A 107 1.01 0.64 4.37
N ILE A 108 0.46 -0.41 3.76
CA ILE A 108 -0.70 -1.13 4.26
C ILE A 108 -0.20 -2.46 4.83
N VAL A 109 -0.49 -2.74 6.10
CA VAL A 109 -0.09 -3.98 6.78
C VAL A 109 -1.33 -4.76 7.19
N ILE A 110 -1.38 -6.06 6.93
CA ILE A 110 -2.42 -6.93 7.50
C ILE A 110 -2.01 -7.32 8.92
N THR A 111 -2.79 -6.96 9.92
CA THR A 111 -2.45 -7.18 11.34
C THR A 111 -3.19 -8.36 11.96
N SER A 112 -4.26 -8.82 11.32
CA SER A 112 -5.02 -10.01 11.69
C SER A 112 -5.64 -10.65 10.46
N GLY A 113 -5.78 -11.97 10.47
CA GLY A 113 -6.39 -12.73 9.38
C GLY A 113 -5.61 -12.67 8.06
N ASN A 114 -6.33 -12.78 6.95
CA ASN A 114 -5.87 -12.53 5.59
C ASN A 114 -6.86 -11.63 4.84
N ALA A 115 -6.35 -10.95 3.82
CA ALA A 115 -7.11 -10.09 2.93
C ALA A 115 -6.44 -9.97 1.55
N SER A 116 -7.18 -9.44 0.57
CA SER A 116 -6.63 -9.08 -0.73
C SER A 116 -7.05 -7.68 -1.16
N ILE A 117 -6.17 -7.00 -1.86
CA ILE A 117 -6.34 -5.63 -2.36
C ILE A 117 -6.36 -5.70 -3.87
N SER A 118 -7.45 -5.22 -4.49
CA SER A 118 -7.56 -5.09 -5.94
C SER A 118 -7.08 -3.73 -6.42
N GLU A 119 -7.35 -2.65 -5.69
CA GLU A 119 -6.99 -1.30 -6.11
C GLU A 119 -6.59 -0.41 -4.93
N VAL A 120 -5.64 0.49 -5.19
CA VAL A 120 -5.22 1.56 -4.29
C VAL A 120 -5.12 2.86 -5.07
N LYS A 121 -5.67 3.94 -4.50
CA LYS A 121 -5.45 5.31 -4.99
C LYS A 121 -4.81 6.17 -3.92
N ILE A 122 -3.67 6.75 -4.28
CA ILE A 122 -2.92 7.73 -3.50
C ILE A 122 -2.65 8.91 -4.42
N LYS A 123 -2.96 10.12 -3.97
CA LYS A 123 -2.83 11.32 -4.81
C LYS A 123 -1.37 11.64 -5.11
N GLU A 124 -0.49 11.47 -4.13
CA GLU A 124 0.93 11.79 -4.17
C GLU A 124 1.81 10.57 -4.52
N LEU A 125 1.27 9.59 -5.25
CA LEU A 125 2.03 8.41 -5.68
C LEU A 125 3.13 8.80 -6.66
N LYS A 126 4.33 8.26 -6.50
CA LYS A 126 5.42 8.46 -7.45
C LYS A 126 5.10 7.79 -8.78
N ASN A 127 5.16 8.57 -9.86
CA ASN A 127 5.01 8.11 -11.25
C ASN A 127 6.28 7.46 -11.81
#